data_AF-A0A970LSZ7-F1
#
_entry.id   AF-A0A970LSZ7-F1
#
_cell.length_a   1.000
_cell.length_b   1.000
_cell.length_c   1.000
_cell.angle_alpha   90.00
_cell.angle_beta   90.00
_cell.angle_gamma   90.00
#
_symmetry.space_group_name_H-M   'P 1'
#
loop_
_entity.id
_entity.type
_entity.pdbx_description
1 polymer ?
#
loop_
_entity_poly.entity_id
_entity_poly.type
_entity_poly.pdbx_seq_one_letter_code
_entity_poly.pdbx_strand_id
1 'polypeptide(L)'
;MRYIRTISILLAVILVLPLFVITGSTASVSPEDKDRFISVVGEMAREDMRKNGILASFTIAQAIHETGWGTSNLAVRGNNLFGIKAYNTWKGRVYCRANQTIYNSLEEAEEIIGSALFNTEEYKNNFFRVYSSWQESVDDHSLLLNTNDRYVKLRGLTDYRLAALYIVESGYCDNPEYTDTIINYIETYELYRYDTIGSDGPVNSVEIGADNISLEIGKSVTLKPQITPSNATGYTIKYDTSNSTAVQVSQTGVVTAVSTGRAAITVTAGSKTDTLVVYAHAPGVTLYTGVTTGAVNCRREPSSAGGSKTVIGSFSKNTQLVLFGSPTSDGWYLVNGRGEAGVWITGYTHQSYINLTGNFVSDTLPDVTDPPDPILPSSYQMGVTTGTLNQRKGPGTDNPVTGSFAKGTKILLIGEPVNGWYKCVGVSETGKIIEGYSGASYINVAGGFLATTGLTLTETDGYITSIPAGKTVKNLKDALKHADVEVYSKQNILLSDSSKLANGCTLKFNWCGKTYVTKTLLVSGDVDCDGNLSALDYISVRLHILGITPLTGVALKAACVTGSSAPGVMDYISIRLKLLGLK
;
A
#
# COMPACT_ATOMS: atom_id res chain seq x y z
N MET A 1 -15.35 22.21 70.09
CA MET A 1 -14.28 22.84 69.30
C MET A 1 -13.23 21.79 68.97
N ARG A 2 -12.89 21.71 67.67
CA ARG A 2 -11.65 21.19 67.03
C ARG A 2 -11.36 19.67 66.99
N TYR A 3 -11.46 19.18 65.75
CA TYR A 3 -10.78 18.08 65.08
C TYR A 3 -9.26 18.03 65.30
N ILE A 4 -8.64 16.84 65.16
CA ILE A 4 -7.65 16.48 64.11
C ILE A 4 -7.28 14.97 64.17
N ARG A 5 -7.19 14.36 62.98
CA ARG A 5 -6.77 12.99 62.61
C ARG A 5 -5.27 12.76 62.82
N THR A 6 -4.79 11.51 62.99
CA THR A 6 -3.81 10.83 62.08
C THR A 6 -3.24 9.47 62.59
N ILE A 7 -3.37 8.46 61.71
CA ILE A 7 -2.37 7.46 61.24
C ILE A 7 -2.13 6.18 62.07
N SER A 8 -2.67 5.07 61.55
CA SER A 8 -2.24 3.70 61.85
C SER A 8 -1.32 3.20 60.74
N ILE A 9 -0.10 2.80 61.10
CA ILE A 9 0.91 2.21 60.23
C ILE A 9 0.57 0.73 60.04
N LEU A 10 0.33 0.29 58.80
CA LEU A 10 0.20 -1.13 58.44
C LEU A 10 1.54 -1.60 57.85
N LEU A 11 2.20 -2.53 58.54
CA LEU A 11 3.42 -3.21 58.09
C LEU A 11 3.06 -4.14 56.91
N ALA A 12 3.62 -3.91 55.73
CA ALA A 12 3.58 -4.84 54.61
C ALA A 12 4.75 -5.83 54.72
N VAL A 13 4.44 -7.10 54.98
CA VAL A 13 5.40 -8.21 54.88
C VAL A 13 5.42 -8.66 53.42
N ILE A 14 6.51 -8.33 52.71
CA ILE A 14 6.79 -8.79 51.35
C ILE A 14 7.29 -10.23 51.44
N LEU A 15 6.46 -11.20 51.02
CA LEU A 15 6.86 -12.59 50.84
C LEU A 15 7.49 -12.72 49.44
N VAL A 16 8.82 -12.81 49.39
CA VAL A 16 9.58 -13.08 48.16
C VAL A 16 9.49 -14.57 47.84
N LEU A 17 8.69 -14.94 46.84
CA LEU A 17 8.75 -16.26 46.22
C LEU A 17 9.85 -16.26 45.14
N PRO A 18 10.76 -17.26 45.09
CA PRO A 18 11.82 -17.31 44.10
C PRO A 18 11.24 -17.59 42.71
N LEU A 19 11.49 -16.68 41.77
CA LEU A 19 11.18 -16.80 40.36
C LEU A 19 12.09 -17.88 39.75
N PHE A 20 11.57 -19.10 39.61
CA PHE A 20 12.24 -20.14 38.82
C PHE A 20 12.15 -19.73 37.35
N VAL A 21 13.26 -19.23 36.80
CA VAL A 21 13.40 -18.95 35.37
C VAL A 21 13.52 -20.30 34.65
N ILE A 22 12.39 -20.85 34.22
CA ILE A 22 12.38 -21.91 33.21
C ILE A 22 12.70 -21.22 31.88
N THR A 23 13.94 -21.39 31.40
CA THR A 23 14.33 -21.00 30.04
C THR A 23 13.66 -21.93 29.03
N GLY A 24 12.37 -21.74 28.79
CA GLY A 24 11.70 -22.26 27.61
C GLY A 24 12.10 -21.38 26.42
N SER A 25 12.84 -21.93 25.48
CA SER A 25 13.07 -21.30 24.17
C SER A 25 11.71 -21.05 23.51
N THR A 26 11.21 -19.81 23.52
CA THR A 26 10.08 -19.42 22.68
C THR A 26 10.57 -19.38 21.24
N ALA A 27 10.38 -20.47 20.50
CA ALA A 27 10.56 -20.44 19.06
C ALA A 27 9.58 -19.40 18.50
N SER A 28 10.09 -18.30 17.96
CA SER A 28 9.26 -17.31 17.28
C SER A 28 8.55 -17.99 16.10
N VAL A 29 7.25 -17.78 15.96
CA VAL A 29 6.46 -18.30 14.82
C VAL A 29 7.15 -17.87 13.52
N SER A 30 7.45 -18.85 12.65
CA SER A 30 8.17 -18.60 11.41
C SER A 30 7.37 -17.65 10.51
N PRO A 31 8.02 -16.83 9.66
CA PRO A 31 7.30 -16.01 8.69
C PRO A 31 6.31 -16.83 7.83
N GLU A 32 6.69 -18.06 7.46
CA GLU A 32 5.85 -18.99 6.68
C GLU A 32 4.58 -19.41 7.42
N ASP A 33 4.67 -19.69 8.72
CA ASP A 33 3.52 -20.05 9.55
C ASP A 33 2.59 -18.84 9.78
N LYS A 34 3.14 -17.62 9.89
CA LYS A 34 2.37 -16.38 9.99
C LYS A 34 1.56 -16.13 8.71
N ASP A 35 2.19 -16.29 7.55
CA ASP A 35 1.52 -16.13 6.26
C ASP A 35 0.44 -17.19 6.05
N ARG A 36 0.71 -18.44 6.45
CA ARG A 36 -0.29 -19.51 6.42
C ARG A 36 -1.49 -19.16 7.30
N PHE A 37 -1.26 -18.65 8.50
CA PHE A 37 -2.33 -18.23 9.40
C PHE A 37 -3.18 -17.11 8.77
N ILE A 38 -2.55 -16.06 8.24
CA ILE A 38 -3.24 -14.95 7.56
C ILE A 38 -4.02 -15.46 6.36
N SER A 39 -3.47 -16.37 5.55
CA SER A 39 -4.17 -16.91 4.39
C SER A 39 -5.42 -17.69 4.79
N VAL A 40 -5.36 -18.52 5.82
CA VAL A 40 -6.49 -19.34 6.25
C VAL A 40 -7.56 -18.49 6.92
N VAL A 41 -7.18 -17.69 7.93
CA VAL A 41 -8.12 -16.85 8.67
C VAL A 41 -8.64 -15.71 7.82
N GLY A 42 -7.83 -15.19 6.89
CA GLY A 42 -8.22 -14.09 6.02
C GLY A 42 -9.38 -14.44 5.08
N GLU A 43 -9.41 -15.65 4.51
CA GLU A 43 -10.57 -16.08 3.72
C GLU A 43 -11.82 -16.27 4.59
N MET A 44 -11.67 -16.83 5.80
CA MET A 44 -12.78 -16.99 6.74
C MET A 44 -13.38 -15.64 7.15
N ALA A 45 -12.52 -14.69 7.52
CA ALA A 45 -12.89 -13.34 7.94
C ALA A 45 -13.48 -12.53 6.78
N ARG A 46 -12.97 -12.70 5.55
CA ARG A 46 -13.55 -12.05 4.36
C ARG A 46 -14.95 -12.57 4.06
N GLU A 47 -15.15 -13.89 4.14
CA GLU A 47 -16.46 -14.49 3.93
C GLU A 47 -17.45 -14.08 5.02
N ASP A 48 -17.01 -14.03 6.27
CA ASP A 48 -17.81 -13.55 7.39
C ASP A 48 -18.14 -12.05 7.26
N MET A 49 -17.19 -11.19 6.86
CA MET A 49 -17.42 -9.77 6.59
C MET A 49 -18.53 -9.57 5.56
N ARG A 50 -18.60 -10.40 4.52
CA ARG A 50 -19.69 -10.33 3.51
C ARG A 50 -21.06 -10.63 4.10
N LYS A 51 -21.13 -11.57 5.05
CA LYS A 51 -22.39 -12.00 5.69
C LYS A 51 -22.82 -11.05 6.79
N ASN A 52 -21.85 -10.59 7.59
CA ASN A 52 -22.09 -10.02 8.90
C ASN A 52 -21.56 -8.58 9.04
N GLY A 53 -20.82 -8.05 8.06
CA GLY A 53 -20.44 -6.64 7.99
C GLY A 53 -19.40 -6.17 9.02
N ILE A 54 -18.69 -7.10 9.67
CA ILE A 54 -17.52 -6.80 10.52
C ILE A 54 -16.26 -6.89 9.66
N LEU A 55 -15.40 -5.86 9.70
CA LEU A 55 -14.22 -5.78 8.82
C LEU A 55 -13.32 -7.01 8.95
N ALA A 56 -12.90 -7.55 7.80
CA ALA A 56 -12.08 -8.74 7.71
C ALA A 56 -10.68 -8.48 8.27
N SER A 57 -10.05 -7.36 7.90
CA SER A 57 -8.73 -6.94 8.38
C SER A 57 -8.69 -6.86 9.91
N PHE A 58 -9.72 -6.25 10.50
CA PHE A 58 -9.92 -6.12 11.93
C PHE A 58 -10.05 -7.49 12.60
N THR A 59 -10.88 -8.37 12.04
CA THR A 59 -11.09 -9.73 12.53
C THR A 59 -9.80 -10.55 12.49
N ILE A 60 -9.01 -10.47 11.41
CA ILE A 60 -7.73 -11.17 11.28
C ILE A 60 -6.72 -10.65 12.32
N ALA A 61 -6.63 -9.33 12.48
CA ALA A 61 -5.71 -8.71 13.43
C ALA A 61 -6.03 -9.09 14.89
N GLN A 62 -7.31 -9.13 15.26
CA GLN A 62 -7.73 -9.65 16.56
C GLN A 62 -7.33 -11.12 16.71
N ALA A 63 -7.61 -11.96 15.71
CA ALA A 63 -7.23 -13.37 15.76
C ALA A 63 -5.71 -13.56 15.91
N ILE A 64 -4.88 -12.76 15.23
CA ILE A 64 -3.43 -12.77 15.41
C ILE A 64 -3.05 -12.46 16.86
N HIS A 65 -3.59 -11.37 17.40
CA HIS A 65 -3.26 -10.88 18.74
C HIS A 65 -3.69 -11.86 19.84
N GLU A 66 -4.94 -12.32 19.79
CA GLU A 66 -5.56 -13.15 20.83
C GLU A 66 -4.95 -14.56 20.91
N THR A 67 -4.43 -15.06 19.78
CA THR A 67 -3.96 -16.45 19.69
C THR A 67 -2.45 -16.58 19.60
N GLY A 68 -1.72 -15.48 19.39
CA GLY A 68 -0.32 -15.54 19.02
C GLY A 68 -0.14 -16.36 17.74
N TRP A 69 -0.78 -15.96 16.65
CA TRP A 69 -0.70 -16.64 15.34
C TRP A 69 -1.26 -18.08 15.32
N GLY A 70 -2.33 -18.32 16.06
CA GLY A 70 -3.03 -19.60 16.12
C GLY A 70 -2.38 -20.65 17.02
N THR A 71 -1.32 -20.29 17.74
CA THR A 71 -0.51 -21.25 18.50
C THR A 71 -1.00 -21.47 19.94
N SER A 72 -1.91 -20.63 20.44
CA SER A 72 -2.42 -20.78 21.81
C SER A 72 -3.18 -22.10 22.02
N ASN A 73 -3.09 -22.67 23.22
CA ASN A 73 -3.82 -23.91 23.56
C ASN A 73 -5.33 -23.79 23.33
N LEU A 74 -5.90 -22.60 23.54
CA LEU A 74 -7.32 -22.35 23.31
C LEU A 74 -7.66 -22.33 21.81
N ALA A 75 -6.80 -21.75 20.98
CA ALA A 75 -6.98 -21.76 19.52
C ALA A 75 -6.82 -23.17 18.93
N VAL A 76 -5.82 -23.94 19.40
CA VAL A 76 -5.51 -25.28 18.89
C VAL A 76 -6.52 -26.32 19.38
N ARG A 77 -6.88 -26.31 20.67
CA ARG A 77 -7.73 -27.36 21.26
C ARG A 77 -9.20 -26.98 21.27
N GLY A 78 -9.50 -25.71 21.49
CA GLY A 78 -10.86 -25.19 21.57
C GLY A 78 -11.39 -24.62 20.25
N ASN A 79 -10.56 -24.52 19.21
CA ASN A 79 -10.86 -23.79 17.98
C ASN A 79 -11.32 -22.35 18.22
N ASN A 80 -10.98 -21.74 19.37
CA ASN A 80 -11.51 -20.43 19.77
C ASN A 80 -10.42 -19.37 19.56
N LEU A 81 -10.59 -18.58 18.50
CA LEU A 81 -9.63 -17.58 18.07
C LEU A 81 -9.71 -16.26 18.86
N PHE A 82 -10.84 -16.00 19.54
CA PHE A 82 -11.13 -14.67 20.11
C PHE A 82 -11.31 -14.70 21.63
N GLY A 83 -10.98 -15.82 22.28
CA GLY A 83 -11.09 -15.95 23.73
C GLY A 83 -12.52 -15.81 24.27
N ILE A 84 -13.54 -16.17 23.48
CA ILE A 84 -14.94 -15.96 23.90
C ILE A 84 -15.28 -16.89 25.07
N LYS A 85 -15.63 -16.29 26.21
CA LYS A 85 -15.99 -17.00 27.44
C LYS A 85 -17.32 -17.75 27.31
N ALA A 86 -17.41 -18.87 28.00
CA ALA A 86 -18.66 -19.61 28.16
C ALA A 86 -19.38 -19.11 29.43
N TYR A 87 -20.60 -18.57 29.24
CA TYR A 87 -21.53 -18.25 30.32
C TYR A 87 -22.68 -19.25 30.33
N ASN A 88 -23.59 -19.16 31.30
CA ASN A 88 -24.74 -20.08 31.46
C ASN A 88 -25.67 -20.18 30.22
N THR A 89 -25.63 -19.20 29.33
CA THR A 89 -26.35 -19.19 28.04
C THR A 89 -25.71 -20.08 26.98
N TRP A 90 -24.43 -20.41 27.10
CA TRP A 90 -23.72 -21.32 26.19
C TRP A 90 -24.06 -22.77 26.53
N LYS A 91 -24.50 -23.54 25.52
CA LYS A 91 -24.89 -24.96 25.66
C LYS A 91 -23.93 -25.94 24.99
N GLY A 92 -22.88 -25.43 24.36
CA GLY A 92 -21.86 -26.25 23.70
C GLY A 92 -20.74 -26.68 24.64
N ARG A 93 -19.73 -27.32 24.04
CA ARG A 93 -18.50 -27.73 24.72
C ARG A 93 -17.75 -26.53 25.29
N VAL A 94 -16.99 -26.75 26.36
CA VAL A 94 -16.19 -25.72 27.03
C VAL A 94 -14.76 -26.17 27.30
N TYR A 95 -13.81 -25.26 27.17
CA TYR A 95 -12.42 -25.44 27.53
C TYR A 95 -12.16 -24.71 28.84
N CYS A 96 -11.69 -25.43 29.86
CA CYS A 96 -11.27 -24.84 31.12
C CYS A 96 -9.78 -24.52 31.06
N ARG A 97 -9.41 -23.25 31.16
CA ARG A 97 -8.01 -22.80 31.12
C ARG A 97 -7.23 -23.21 32.37
N ALA A 98 -7.89 -23.30 33.53
CA ALA A 98 -7.25 -23.63 34.81
C ALA A 98 -6.65 -25.04 34.81
N ASN A 99 -7.40 -26.02 34.29
CA ASN A 99 -6.97 -27.43 34.26
C ASN A 99 -6.74 -27.98 32.84
N GLN A 100 -6.85 -27.12 31.82
CA GLN A 100 -6.66 -27.44 30.40
C GLN A 100 -7.52 -28.62 29.90
N THR A 101 -8.75 -28.77 30.40
CA THR A 101 -9.67 -29.86 30.03
C THR A 101 -10.84 -29.34 29.17
N ILE A 102 -11.31 -30.16 28.22
CA ILE A 102 -12.53 -29.90 27.46
C ILE A 102 -13.67 -30.73 28.05
N TYR A 103 -14.79 -30.08 28.32
CA TYR A 103 -16.03 -30.67 28.78
C TYR A 103 -17.12 -30.50 27.71
N ASN A 104 -18.11 -31.39 27.71
CA ASN A 104 -19.28 -31.37 26.87
C ASN A 104 -20.22 -30.20 27.17
N SER A 105 -20.24 -29.71 28.41
CA SER A 105 -21.00 -28.53 28.82
C SER A 105 -20.44 -27.90 30.11
N LEU A 106 -20.91 -26.70 30.47
CA LEU A 106 -20.60 -26.10 31.79
C LEU A 106 -21.15 -26.93 32.96
N GLU A 107 -22.29 -27.59 32.76
CA GLU A 107 -22.95 -28.42 33.78
C GLU A 107 -22.12 -29.68 34.07
N GLU A 108 -21.62 -30.35 33.03
CA GLU A 108 -20.70 -31.48 33.19
C GLU A 108 -19.39 -31.04 33.85
N ALA A 109 -18.88 -29.85 33.50
CA ALA A 109 -17.68 -29.31 34.14
C ALA A 109 -17.90 -29.07 35.65
N GLU A 110 -19.04 -28.49 36.05
CA GLU A 110 -19.39 -28.29 37.46
C GLU A 110 -19.55 -29.62 38.21
N GLU A 111 -20.18 -30.62 37.59
CA GLU A 111 -20.34 -31.96 38.16
C GLU A 111 -18.99 -32.65 38.42
N ILE A 112 -18.09 -32.62 37.43
CA ILE A 112 -16.78 -33.29 37.53
C ILE A 112 -15.81 -32.54 38.46
N ILE A 113 -15.79 -31.20 38.41
CA ILE A 113 -14.89 -30.38 39.23
C ILE A 113 -15.40 -30.27 40.67
N GLY A 114 -16.72 -30.37 40.85
CA GLY A 114 -17.43 -30.13 42.10
C GLY A 114 -17.71 -28.64 42.33
N SER A 115 -18.97 -28.32 42.67
CA SER A 115 -19.46 -26.94 42.80
C SER A 115 -18.64 -26.05 43.75
N ALA A 116 -18.02 -26.62 44.79
CA ALA A 116 -17.19 -25.84 45.72
C ALA A 116 -15.93 -25.26 45.04
N LEU A 117 -15.25 -26.07 44.21
CA LEU A 117 -14.05 -25.64 43.49
C LEU A 117 -14.40 -24.83 42.24
N PHE A 118 -15.47 -25.24 41.54
CA PHE A 118 -15.97 -24.56 40.33
C PHE A 118 -16.27 -23.07 40.57
N ASN A 119 -16.80 -22.72 41.74
CA ASN A 119 -17.18 -21.34 42.09
C ASN A 119 -16.04 -20.46 42.66
N THR A 120 -14.82 -20.97 42.77
CA THR A 120 -13.65 -20.21 43.22
C THR A 120 -13.17 -19.21 42.16
N GLU A 121 -12.39 -18.18 42.54
CA GLU A 121 -11.70 -17.29 41.59
C GLU A 121 -10.83 -18.06 40.58
N GLU A 122 -10.31 -19.23 40.97
CA GLU A 122 -9.49 -20.08 40.12
C GLU A 122 -10.29 -20.66 38.93
N TYR A 123 -11.57 -20.99 39.09
CA TYR A 123 -12.35 -21.67 38.05
C TYR A 123 -13.43 -20.79 37.41
N LYS A 124 -14.12 -19.94 38.17
CA LYS A 124 -15.37 -19.28 37.75
C LYS A 124 -15.26 -18.43 36.47
N ASN A 125 -14.05 -17.97 36.12
CA ASN A 125 -13.79 -17.12 34.96
C ASN A 125 -12.89 -17.76 33.89
N ASN A 126 -12.60 -19.06 34.02
CA ASN A 126 -11.63 -19.78 33.18
C ASN A 126 -12.27 -20.71 32.14
N PHE A 127 -13.58 -20.62 31.90
CA PHE A 127 -14.28 -21.41 30.89
C PHE A 127 -14.50 -20.63 29.60
N PHE A 128 -14.10 -21.22 28.48
CA PHE A 128 -14.17 -20.66 27.14
C PHE A 128 -14.98 -21.57 26.22
N ARG A 129 -15.68 -20.99 25.23
CA ARG A 129 -16.44 -21.76 24.24
C ARG A 129 -15.49 -22.63 23.42
N VAL A 130 -15.95 -23.83 23.04
CA VAL A 130 -15.23 -24.75 22.14
C VAL A 130 -16.04 -24.95 20.88
N TYR A 131 -15.39 -24.76 19.73
CA TYR A 131 -16.01 -24.84 18.41
C TYR A 131 -15.54 -26.07 17.63
N SER A 132 -16.28 -26.42 16.58
CA SER A 132 -15.93 -27.51 15.67
C SER A 132 -14.87 -27.11 14.66
N SER A 133 -14.74 -25.80 14.37
CA SER A 133 -13.74 -25.24 13.45
C SER A 133 -13.43 -23.78 13.79
N TRP A 134 -12.33 -23.25 13.25
CA TRP A 134 -12.03 -21.81 13.32
C TRP A 134 -13.07 -20.94 12.60
N GLN A 135 -13.72 -21.44 11.54
CA GLN A 135 -14.80 -20.70 10.87
C GLN A 135 -15.97 -20.45 11.85
N GLU A 136 -16.37 -21.46 12.63
CA GLU A 136 -17.45 -21.30 13.61
C GLU A 136 -17.07 -20.30 14.73
N SER A 137 -15.78 -20.21 15.08
CA SER A 137 -15.29 -19.18 15.99
C SER A 137 -15.33 -17.77 15.39
N VAL A 138 -15.10 -17.62 14.09
CA VAL A 138 -15.23 -16.34 13.36
C VAL A 138 -16.71 -15.94 13.30
N ASP A 139 -17.59 -16.88 12.94
CA ASP A 139 -19.02 -16.63 12.84
C ASP A 139 -19.62 -16.22 14.21
N ASP A 140 -19.25 -16.89 15.31
CA ASP A 140 -19.71 -16.56 16.67
C ASP A 140 -19.12 -15.23 17.20
N HIS A 141 -17.91 -14.87 16.76
CA HIS A 141 -17.33 -13.56 17.05
C HIS A 141 -18.14 -12.44 16.41
N SER A 142 -18.45 -12.56 15.13
CA SER A 142 -19.27 -11.56 14.45
C SER A 142 -20.71 -11.54 14.95
N LEU A 143 -21.27 -12.68 15.36
CA LEU A 143 -22.55 -12.73 16.05
C LEU A 143 -22.50 -11.93 17.36
N LEU A 144 -21.47 -12.08 18.19
CA LEU A 144 -21.29 -11.31 19.43
C LEU A 144 -21.25 -9.80 19.16
N LEU A 145 -20.46 -9.36 18.17
CA LEU A 145 -20.32 -7.94 17.82
C LEU A 145 -21.61 -7.37 17.21
N ASN A 146 -22.37 -8.17 16.48
CA ASN A 146 -23.62 -7.74 15.87
C ASN A 146 -24.85 -7.81 16.80
N THR A 147 -24.81 -8.59 17.87
CA THR A 147 -25.97 -8.77 18.76
C THR A 147 -25.88 -7.98 20.04
N ASN A 148 -24.67 -7.71 20.56
CA ASN A 148 -24.52 -6.94 21.78
C ASN A 148 -24.51 -5.43 21.48
N ASP A 149 -25.44 -4.68 22.07
CA ASP A 149 -25.61 -3.24 21.82
C ASP A 149 -24.37 -2.41 22.18
N ARG A 150 -23.52 -2.90 23.08
CA ARG A 150 -22.24 -2.24 23.40
C ARG A 150 -21.35 -2.05 22.17
N TYR A 151 -21.45 -2.95 21.18
CA TYR A 151 -20.62 -3.00 19.97
C TYR A 151 -21.29 -2.37 18.74
N VAL A 152 -22.42 -1.68 18.90
CA VAL A 152 -23.19 -1.14 17.77
C VAL A 152 -22.37 -0.25 16.83
N LYS A 153 -21.37 0.47 17.37
CA LYS A 153 -20.47 1.34 16.60
C LYS A 153 -19.58 0.61 15.59
N LEU A 154 -19.42 -0.72 15.72
CA LEU A 154 -18.58 -1.54 14.84
C LEU A 154 -19.29 -1.97 13.55
N ARG A 155 -20.62 -1.89 13.52
CA ARG A 155 -21.43 -2.47 12.45
C ARG A 155 -21.36 -1.60 11.19
N GLY A 156 -20.92 -2.19 10.08
CA GLY A 156 -20.86 -1.49 8.79
C GLY A 156 -19.73 -0.45 8.68
N LEU A 157 -18.76 -0.47 9.59
CA LEU A 157 -17.54 0.33 9.43
C LEU A 157 -16.77 -0.13 8.19
N THR A 158 -16.19 0.83 7.50
CA THR A 158 -15.27 0.60 6.37
C THR A 158 -13.83 1.01 6.68
N ASP A 159 -13.59 1.60 7.85
CA ASP A 159 -12.26 1.97 8.34
C ASP A 159 -11.87 1.10 9.55
N TYR A 160 -10.81 0.32 9.39
CA TYR A 160 -10.30 -0.56 10.44
C TYR A 160 -9.73 0.21 11.64
N ARG A 161 -9.30 1.47 11.48
CA ARG A 161 -8.82 2.30 12.58
C ARG A 161 -9.97 2.66 13.51
N LEU A 162 -11.14 2.97 12.95
CA LEU A 162 -12.37 3.16 13.72
C LEU A 162 -12.82 1.87 14.38
N ALA A 163 -12.68 0.72 13.70
CA ALA A 163 -13.00 -0.57 14.31
C ALA A 163 -12.09 -0.87 15.52
N ALA A 164 -10.78 -0.65 15.38
CA ALA A 164 -9.80 -0.81 16.45
C ALA A 164 -10.03 0.15 17.63
N LEU A 165 -10.48 1.37 17.37
CA LEU A 165 -10.83 2.33 18.42
C LEU A 165 -12.14 1.94 19.12
N TYR A 166 -13.21 1.71 18.37
CA TYR A 166 -14.52 1.48 18.93
C TYR A 166 -14.64 0.15 19.67
N ILE A 167 -13.88 -0.88 19.31
CA ILE A 167 -13.86 -2.12 20.08
C ILE A 167 -13.34 -1.88 21.52
N VAL A 168 -12.34 -1.00 21.69
CA VAL A 168 -11.80 -0.61 22.99
C VAL A 168 -12.77 0.31 23.73
N GLU A 169 -13.34 1.32 23.06
CA GLU A 169 -14.37 2.17 23.68
C GLU A 169 -15.61 1.39 24.13
N SER A 170 -15.96 0.35 23.38
CA SER A 170 -17.04 -0.57 23.72
C SER A 170 -16.67 -1.52 24.86
N GLY A 171 -15.44 -1.48 25.36
CA GLY A 171 -14.94 -2.19 26.55
C GLY A 171 -14.51 -3.64 26.29
N TYR A 172 -14.18 -4.01 25.06
CA TYR A 172 -13.77 -5.39 24.74
C TYR A 172 -12.55 -5.83 25.55
N CYS A 173 -11.60 -4.91 25.76
CA CYS A 173 -10.45 -5.07 26.63
C CYS A 173 -10.11 -3.77 27.38
N ASP A 174 -9.45 -3.88 28.53
CA ASP A 174 -8.99 -2.74 29.33
C ASP A 174 -7.56 -2.27 28.97
N ASN A 175 -6.94 -2.85 27.93
CA ASN A 175 -5.58 -2.52 27.51
C ASN A 175 -5.55 -1.21 26.70
N PRO A 176 -4.87 -0.15 27.16
CA PRO A 176 -4.81 1.13 26.46
C PRO A 176 -4.05 1.07 25.12
N GLU A 177 -3.16 0.09 24.92
CA GLU A 177 -2.36 -0.08 23.69
C GLU A 177 -3.02 -1.00 22.65
N TYR A 178 -4.22 -1.51 22.95
CA TYR A 178 -4.88 -2.50 22.10
C TYR A 178 -5.22 -1.94 20.72
N THR A 179 -5.74 -0.71 20.66
CA THR A 179 -6.04 -0.02 19.39
C THR A 179 -4.82 0.03 18.48
N ASP A 180 -3.68 0.50 19.01
CA ASP A 180 -2.43 0.63 18.27
C ASP A 180 -1.90 -0.74 17.85
N THR A 181 -2.01 -1.74 18.72
CA THR A 181 -1.59 -3.11 18.43
C THR A 181 -2.35 -3.70 17.25
N ILE A 182 -3.68 -3.54 17.22
CA ILE A 182 -4.54 -4.01 16.13
C ILE A 182 -4.21 -3.27 14.84
N ILE A 183 -4.11 -1.94 14.87
CA ILE A 183 -3.74 -1.14 13.69
C ILE A 183 -2.38 -1.58 13.15
N ASN A 184 -1.38 -1.77 14.02
CA ASN A 184 -0.04 -2.20 13.63
C ASN A 184 -0.05 -3.57 12.94
N TYR A 185 -0.85 -4.54 13.41
CA TYR A 185 -1.02 -5.81 12.69
C TYR A 185 -1.66 -5.60 11.31
N ILE A 186 -2.69 -4.76 11.21
CA ILE A 186 -3.37 -4.50 9.93
C ILE A 186 -2.44 -3.85 8.92
N GLU A 187 -1.63 -2.87 9.35
CA GLU A 187 -0.71 -2.15 8.47
C GLU A 187 0.53 -2.99 8.13
N THR A 188 1.14 -3.65 9.11
CA THR A 188 2.36 -4.46 8.91
C THR A 188 2.13 -5.61 7.94
N TYR A 189 0.95 -6.24 7.99
CA TYR A 189 0.62 -7.41 7.17
C TYR A 189 -0.39 -7.09 6.05
N GLU A 190 -0.64 -5.80 5.79
CA GLU A 190 -1.54 -5.30 4.74
C GLU A 190 -2.92 -5.96 4.76
N LEU A 191 -3.46 -6.22 5.95
CA LEU A 191 -4.69 -7.02 6.12
C LEU A 191 -5.93 -6.32 5.53
N TYR A 192 -5.87 -5.00 5.31
CA TYR A 192 -6.92 -4.23 4.65
C TYR A 192 -7.22 -4.73 3.23
N ARG A 193 -6.33 -5.51 2.60
CA ARG A 193 -6.62 -6.22 1.33
C ARG A 193 -7.76 -7.24 1.44
N TYR A 194 -8.14 -7.62 2.65
CA TYR A 194 -9.30 -8.50 2.90
C TYR A 194 -10.62 -7.71 3.02
N ASP A 195 -10.59 -6.39 3.18
CA ASP A 195 -11.78 -5.53 3.38
C ASP A 195 -12.49 -5.14 2.08
N THR A 196 -11.89 -5.43 0.93
CA THR A 196 -12.47 -5.07 -0.36
C THR A 196 -13.61 -6.03 -0.73
N ILE A 197 -14.83 -5.50 -0.83
CA ILE A 197 -15.97 -6.19 -1.47
C ILE A 197 -15.85 -5.96 -2.99
N GLY A 198 -14.83 -6.57 -3.62
CA GLY A 198 -14.58 -6.46 -5.06
C GLY A 198 -15.30 -7.55 -5.86
N SER A 199 -15.91 -7.17 -6.98
CA SER A 199 -16.56 -8.06 -7.96
C SER A 199 -15.58 -9.11 -8.51
N ASP A 200 -16.03 -10.38 -8.56
CA ASP A 200 -15.34 -11.50 -9.22
C ASP A 200 -14.81 -11.11 -10.62
N GLY A 201 -13.49 -10.99 -10.76
CA GLY A 201 -12.83 -10.74 -12.04
C GLY A 201 -11.43 -11.37 -12.08
N PRO A 202 -11.02 -11.99 -13.20
CA PRO A 202 -9.72 -12.63 -13.32
C PRO A 202 -8.57 -11.63 -13.37
N VAL A 203 -7.36 -12.08 -13.04
CA VAL A 203 -6.13 -11.29 -13.20
C VAL A 203 -5.91 -10.95 -14.68
N ASN A 204 -5.85 -9.66 -15.00
CA ASN A 204 -5.59 -9.15 -16.35
C ASN A 204 -4.09 -8.99 -16.61
N SER A 205 -3.33 -8.43 -15.66
CA SER A 205 -1.87 -8.33 -15.72
C SER A 205 -1.20 -8.45 -14.35
N VAL A 206 0.09 -8.77 -14.38
CA VAL A 206 1.03 -8.73 -13.25
C VAL A 206 2.28 -8.00 -13.75
N GLU A 207 2.81 -7.05 -12.97
CA GLU A 207 3.96 -6.22 -13.37
C GLU A 207 4.93 -6.00 -12.19
N ILE A 208 6.20 -6.33 -12.37
CA ILE A 208 7.26 -6.17 -11.33
C ILE A 208 7.78 -4.73 -11.32
N GLY A 209 7.74 -4.05 -12.47
CA GLY A 209 8.18 -2.66 -12.62
C GLY A 209 9.69 -2.50 -12.84
N ALA A 210 10.41 -3.57 -13.19
CA ALA A 210 11.82 -3.55 -13.59
C ALA A 210 12.12 -4.73 -14.53
N ASP A 211 12.92 -4.50 -15.56
CA ASP A 211 13.34 -5.55 -16.49
C ASP A 211 14.57 -6.30 -15.94
N ASN A 212 15.48 -5.56 -15.29
CA ASN A 212 16.73 -6.10 -14.80
C ASN A 212 17.30 -5.38 -13.58
N ILE A 213 17.94 -6.14 -12.69
CA ILE A 213 18.70 -5.59 -11.57
C ILE A 213 20.07 -6.25 -11.41
N SER A 214 21.00 -5.53 -10.78
CA SER A 214 22.23 -6.11 -10.21
C SER A 214 22.12 -6.23 -8.70
N LEU A 215 22.54 -7.36 -8.13
CA LEU A 215 22.48 -7.62 -6.69
C LEU A 215 23.80 -8.20 -6.17
N GLU A 216 24.37 -7.61 -5.12
CA GLU A 216 25.57 -8.15 -4.48
C GLU A 216 25.26 -9.43 -3.72
N ILE A 217 26.16 -10.41 -3.78
CA ILE A 217 26.04 -11.68 -3.02
C ILE A 217 25.82 -11.39 -1.53
N GLY A 218 24.82 -12.06 -0.95
CA GLY A 218 24.39 -11.87 0.44
C GLY A 218 23.42 -10.71 0.66
N LYS A 219 23.09 -9.92 -0.37
CA LYS A 219 22.01 -8.93 -0.33
C LYS A 219 20.70 -9.55 -0.84
N SER A 220 19.60 -8.95 -0.39
CA SER A 220 18.25 -9.35 -0.77
C SER A 220 17.39 -8.14 -1.10
N VAL A 221 16.39 -8.34 -1.95
CA VAL A 221 15.35 -7.37 -2.27
C VAL A 221 13.99 -8.07 -2.30
N THR A 222 12.93 -7.36 -1.91
CA THR A 222 11.57 -7.92 -1.92
C THR A 222 10.80 -7.39 -3.13
N LEU A 223 10.24 -8.28 -3.94
CA LEU A 223 9.39 -7.90 -5.06
C LEU A 223 7.98 -7.52 -4.58
N LYS A 224 7.42 -6.48 -5.19
CA LYS A 224 6.05 -6.00 -4.94
C LYS A 224 5.28 -5.88 -6.26
N PRO A 225 4.92 -7.02 -6.88
CA PRO A 225 4.27 -7.02 -8.19
C PRO A 225 2.90 -6.34 -8.15
N GLN A 226 2.63 -5.47 -9.11
CA GLN A 226 1.36 -4.80 -9.31
C GLN A 226 0.40 -5.72 -10.07
N ILE A 227 -0.81 -5.91 -9.54
CA ILE A 227 -1.84 -6.75 -10.14
C ILE A 227 -2.92 -5.84 -10.73
N THR A 228 -3.31 -6.11 -11.98
CA THR A 228 -4.42 -5.40 -12.63
C THR A 228 -5.56 -6.36 -12.93
N PRO A 229 -6.83 -6.00 -12.62
CA PRO A 229 -7.17 -4.88 -11.76
C PRO A 229 -6.70 -5.16 -10.32
N SER A 230 -6.44 -4.11 -9.54
CA SER A 230 -5.92 -4.23 -8.16
C SER A 230 -6.85 -5.00 -7.22
N ASN A 231 -8.12 -5.16 -7.61
CA ASN A 231 -9.15 -5.91 -6.90
C ASN A 231 -9.41 -7.31 -7.49
N ALA A 232 -8.52 -7.85 -8.34
CA ALA A 232 -8.63 -9.23 -8.83
C ALA A 232 -8.67 -10.23 -7.66
N THR A 233 -9.34 -11.37 -7.83
CA THR A 233 -9.50 -12.41 -6.79
C THR A 233 -9.19 -13.81 -7.35
N GLY A 234 -9.16 -14.81 -6.47
CA GLY A 234 -9.01 -16.22 -6.88
C GLY A 234 -7.63 -16.60 -7.41
N TYR A 235 -6.59 -15.83 -7.07
CA TYR A 235 -5.21 -16.12 -7.45
C TYR A 235 -4.29 -16.19 -6.23
N THR A 236 -3.21 -16.94 -6.39
CA THR A 236 -2.03 -16.90 -5.51
C THR A 236 -0.87 -16.35 -6.31
N ILE A 237 -0.07 -15.48 -5.71
CA ILE A 237 1.19 -15.07 -6.34
C ILE A 237 2.20 -16.19 -6.13
N LYS A 238 2.85 -16.64 -7.21
CA LYS A 238 3.94 -17.62 -7.18
C LYS A 238 5.21 -16.99 -7.71
N TYR A 239 6.33 -17.38 -7.12
CA TYR A 239 7.66 -16.92 -7.51
C TYR A 239 8.51 -18.13 -7.86
N ASP A 240 9.17 -18.07 -9.01
CA ASP A 240 10.08 -19.11 -9.49
C ASP A 240 11.41 -18.48 -9.90
N THR A 241 12.51 -19.24 -9.75
CA THR A 241 13.85 -18.83 -10.21
C THR A 241 14.36 -19.80 -11.26
N SER A 242 14.90 -19.28 -12.36
CA SER A 242 15.53 -20.10 -13.39
C SER A 242 16.90 -20.66 -12.97
N ASN A 243 17.50 -20.15 -11.88
CA ASN A 243 18.82 -20.55 -11.41
C ASN A 243 18.97 -20.30 -9.90
N SER A 244 18.48 -21.24 -9.10
CA SER A 244 18.53 -21.20 -7.63
C SER A 244 19.93 -21.26 -7.03
N THR A 245 20.97 -21.61 -7.82
CA THR A 245 22.36 -21.60 -7.35
C THR A 245 22.95 -20.20 -7.33
N ALA A 246 22.52 -19.33 -8.25
CA ALA A 246 22.97 -17.94 -8.31
C ALA A 246 22.02 -16.99 -7.57
N VAL A 247 20.70 -17.16 -7.74
CA VAL A 247 19.68 -16.30 -7.15
C VAL A 247 18.49 -17.13 -6.67
N GLN A 248 18.16 -17.01 -5.40
CA GLN A 248 17.01 -17.66 -4.78
C GLN A 248 15.85 -16.67 -4.67
N VAL A 249 14.63 -17.19 -4.69
CA VAL A 249 13.41 -16.42 -4.40
C VAL A 249 12.55 -17.21 -3.42
N SER A 250 12.06 -16.54 -2.37
CA SER A 250 11.11 -17.14 -1.43
C SER A 250 9.70 -17.18 -2.01
N GLN A 251 8.80 -17.92 -1.36
CA GLN A 251 7.36 -17.90 -1.71
C GLN A 251 6.71 -16.52 -1.51
N THR A 252 7.36 -15.63 -0.74
CA THR A 252 6.93 -14.27 -0.45
C THR A 252 7.58 -13.22 -1.36
N GLY A 253 8.40 -13.62 -2.34
CA GLY A 253 9.01 -12.72 -3.30
C GLY A 253 10.31 -12.05 -2.82
N VAL A 254 10.95 -12.57 -1.77
CA VAL A 254 12.28 -12.12 -1.34
C VAL A 254 13.34 -12.77 -2.22
N VAL A 255 14.00 -11.96 -3.05
CA VAL A 255 15.05 -12.36 -3.98
C VAL A 255 16.41 -12.16 -3.32
N THR A 256 17.24 -13.21 -3.27
CA THR A 256 18.55 -13.20 -2.60
C THR A 256 19.65 -13.66 -3.55
N ALA A 257 20.74 -12.89 -3.64
CA ALA A 257 21.92 -13.28 -4.41
C ALA A 257 22.81 -14.24 -3.61
N VAL A 258 23.10 -15.41 -4.20
CA VAL A 258 23.83 -16.51 -3.56
C VAL A 258 25.22 -16.68 -4.16
N SER A 259 25.34 -16.66 -5.49
CA SER A 259 26.62 -16.77 -6.19
C SER A 259 26.62 -15.92 -7.45
N THR A 260 27.81 -15.63 -7.99
CA THR A 260 27.91 -14.86 -9.24
C THR A 260 27.18 -15.58 -10.37
N GLY A 261 26.32 -14.86 -11.09
CA GLY A 261 25.56 -15.44 -12.20
C GLY A 261 24.30 -14.66 -12.55
N ARG A 262 23.49 -15.25 -13.43
CA ARG A 262 22.20 -14.73 -13.89
C ARG A 262 21.08 -15.68 -13.50
N ALA A 263 19.97 -15.13 -13.05
CA ALA A 263 18.70 -15.83 -12.94
C ALA A 263 17.55 -14.97 -13.47
N ALA A 264 16.52 -15.59 -14.02
CA ALA A 264 15.23 -14.97 -14.25
C ALA A 264 14.30 -15.33 -13.10
N ILE A 265 13.72 -14.33 -12.45
CA ILE A 265 12.69 -14.48 -11.42
C ILE A 265 11.34 -14.26 -12.07
N THR A 266 10.52 -15.30 -12.12
CA THR A 266 9.18 -15.24 -12.72
C THR A 266 8.13 -15.12 -11.64
N VAL A 267 7.31 -14.07 -11.73
CA VAL A 267 6.13 -13.85 -10.87
C VAL A 267 4.89 -14.29 -11.62
N THR A 268 4.06 -15.13 -11.01
CA THR A 268 2.81 -15.61 -11.60
C THR A 268 1.62 -15.24 -10.72
N ALA A 269 0.61 -14.59 -11.30
CA ALA A 269 -0.68 -14.36 -10.66
C ALA A 269 -1.82 -14.85 -11.58
N GLY A 270 -2.52 -15.89 -11.15
CA GLY A 270 -3.48 -16.59 -12.00
C GLY A 270 -2.78 -17.24 -13.20
N SER A 271 -3.15 -16.83 -14.42
CA SER A 271 -2.51 -17.27 -15.68
C SER A 271 -1.51 -16.24 -16.25
N LYS A 272 -1.29 -15.12 -15.55
CA LYS A 272 -0.43 -14.03 -16.00
C LYS A 272 0.93 -14.14 -15.34
N THR A 273 1.98 -13.77 -16.09
CA THR A 273 3.36 -13.84 -15.62
C THR A 273 4.12 -12.59 -16.02
N ASP A 274 5.06 -12.19 -15.17
CA ASP A 274 6.09 -11.20 -15.48
C ASP A 274 7.46 -11.72 -15.01
N THR A 275 8.57 -11.19 -15.53
CA THR A 275 9.91 -11.72 -15.28
C THR A 275 10.94 -10.63 -15.07
N LEU A 276 11.63 -10.70 -13.94
CA LEU A 276 12.79 -9.87 -13.60
C LEU A 276 14.09 -10.63 -13.84
N VAL A 277 15.05 -10.02 -14.54
CA VAL A 277 16.40 -10.60 -14.69
C VAL A 277 17.34 -10.08 -13.60
N VAL A 278 17.92 -10.98 -12.82
CA VAL A 278 18.83 -10.64 -11.72
C VAL A 278 20.25 -11.07 -12.07
N TYR A 279 21.18 -10.13 -12.02
CA TYR A 279 22.61 -10.38 -12.15
C TYR A 279 23.27 -10.31 -10.77
N ALA A 280 23.55 -11.48 -10.20
CA ALA A 280 24.25 -11.60 -8.93
C ALA A 280 25.76 -11.47 -9.12
N HIS A 281 26.43 -10.68 -8.29
CA HIS A 281 27.86 -10.42 -8.40
C HIS A 281 28.55 -10.28 -7.04
N ALA A 282 29.87 -10.44 -7.01
CA ALA A 282 30.61 -10.27 -5.77
C ALA A 282 30.55 -8.80 -5.28
N PRO A 283 30.62 -8.57 -3.95
CA PRO A 283 30.62 -7.22 -3.39
C PRO A 283 31.72 -6.33 -3.98
N GLY A 284 31.39 -5.07 -4.30
CA GLY A 284 32.33 -4.12 -4.88
C GLY A 284 32.71 -4.36 -6.35
N VAL A 285 32.09 -5.33 -7.04
CA VAL A 285 32.28 -5.56 -8.47
C VAL A 285 31.36 -4.66 -9.30
N THR A 286 31.92 -3.94 -10.25
CA THR A 286 31.17 -3.20 -11.28
C THR A 286 30.85 -4.11 -12.47
N LEU A 287 29.61 -4.06 -12.95
CA LEU A 287 29.20 -4.78 -14.15
C LEU A 287 29.33 -3.90 -15.39
N TYR A 288 29.68 -4.53 -16.51
CA TYR A 288 29.80 -3.88 -17.82
C TYR A 288 28.92 -4.56 -18.85
N THR A 289 28.64 -3.87 -19.94
CA THR A 289 28.04 -4.44 -21.15
C THR A 289 29.08 -4.50 -22.27
N GLY A 290 28.93 -5.49 -23.14
CA GLY A 290 29.79 -5.61 -24.32
C GLY A 290 29.17 -6.49 -25.38
N VAL A 291 29.79 -6.50 -26.56
CA VAL A 291 29.38 -7.31 -27.69
C VAL A 291 30.54 -8.13 -28.23
N THR A 292 30.26 -9.36 -28.65
CA THR A 292 31.28 -10.19 -29.29
C THR A 292 31.63 -9.65 -30.68
N THR A 293 32.92 -9.56 -31.00
CA THR A 293 33.41 -9.08 -32.30
C THR A 293 33.45 -10.18 -33.38
N GLY A 294 33.35 -11.44 -32.96
CA GLY A 294 33.31 -12.65 -33.77
C GLY A 294 32.70 -13.81 -33.00
N ALA A 295 32.62 -15.00 -33.64
CA ALA A 295 32.23 -16.22 -32.93
C ALA A 295 33.32 -16.59 -31.92
N VAL A 296 32.94 -16.87 -30.67
CA VAL A 296 33.90 -17.12 -29.58
C VAL A 296 33.38 -18.16 -28.59
N ASN A 297 34.28 -19.03 -28.14
CA ASN A 297 33.98 -20.03 -27.12
C ASN A 297 33.87 -19.40 -25.73
N CYS A 298 32.83 -19.78 -24.99
CA CYS A 298 32.68 -19.53 -23.57
C CYS A 298 33.20 -20.73 -22.78
N ARG A 299 34.03 -20.48 -21.77
CA ARG A 299 34.75 -21.52 -21.02
C ARG A 299 34.35 -21.55 -19.54
N ARG A 300 34.52 -22.70 -18.89
CA ARG A 300 34.31 -22.83 -17.43
C ARG A 300 35.37 -22.06 -16.62
N GLU A 301 36.58 -21.96 -17.16
CA GLU A 301 37.75 -21.37 -16.47
C GLU A 301 38.59 -20.51 -17.44
N PRO A 302 39.29 -19.48 -16.95
CA PRO A 302 40.14 -18.61 -17.76
C PRO A 302 41.48 -19.30 -18.05
N SER A 303 41.62 -19.97 -19.21
CA SER A 303 42.85 -20.68 -19.57
C SER A 303 43.16 -20.64 -21.07
N SER A 304 44.40 -20.26 -21.37
CA SER A 304 45.00 -20.31 -22.70
C SER A 304 45.47 -21.72 -23.11
N ALA A 305 45.57 -22.65 -22.15
CA ALA A 305 46.14 -23.99 -22.33
C ALA A 305 45.10 -25.13 -22.41
N GLY A 306 43.81 -24.82 -22.23
CA GLY A 306 42.74 -25.81 -22.09
C GLY A 306 42.21 -26.37 -23.42
N GLY A 307 42.39 -27.67 -23.64
CA GLY A 307 41.72 -28.43 -24.69
C GLY A 307 40.18 -28.42 -24.59
N SER A 308 39.50 -29.07 -25.54
CA SER A 308 38.03 -29.04 -25.75
C SER A 308 37.13 -29.32 -24.54
N LYS A 309 37.68 -29.79 -23.40
CA LYS A 309 36.93 -30.14 -22.18
C LYS A 309 36.53 -28.95 -21.30
N THR A 310 37.02 -27.74 -21.57
CA THR A 310 36.68 -26.54 -20.78
C THR A 310 35.63 -25.64 -21.44
N VAL A 311 35.26 -25.91 -22.69
CA VAL A 311 34.25 -25.14 -23.42
C VAL A 311 32.85 -25.56 -22.95
N ILE A 312 32.07 -24.60 -22.49
CA ILE A 312 30.68 -24.79 -22.01
C ILE A 312 29.65 -24.24 -22.99
N GLY A 313 30.11 -23.61 -24.07
CA GLY A 313 29.33 -23.22 -25.23
C GLY A 313 30.04 -22.14 -26.03
N SER A 314 29.32 -21.50 -26.94
CA SER A 314 29.83 -20.47 -27.84
C SER A 314 28.85 -19.31 -27.95
N PHE A 315 29.39 -18.14 -28.25
CA PHE A 315 28.63 -16.95 -28.61
C PHE A 315 28.90 -16.64 -30.09
N SER A 316 27.83 -16.39 -30.85
CA SER A 316 27.92 -15.87 -32.21
C SER A 316 28.57 -14.48 -32.21
N LYS A 317 28.95 -13.99 -33.40
CA LYS A 317 29.30 -12.57 -33.58
C LYS A 317 28.10 -11.67 -33.22
N ASN A 318 28.38 -10.52 -32.61
CA ASN A 318 27.41 -9.50 -32.16
C ASN A 318 26.48 -9.97 -31.03
N THR A 319 26.84 -11.02 -30.30
CA THR A 319 26.10 -11.41 -29.09
C THR A 319 26.34 -10.39 -27.99
N GLN A 320 25.25 -9.89 -27.40
CA GLN A 320 25.27 -9.01 -26.23
C GLN A 320 25.67 -9.80 -24.98
N LEU A 321 26.58 -9.22 -24.19
CA LEU A 321 27.15 -9.80 -22.98
C LEU A 321 27.03 -8.83 -21.81
N VAL A 322 26.79 -9.39 -20.63
CA VAL A 322 27.02 -8.72 -19.34
C VAL A 322 28.32 -9.28 -18.76
N LEU A 323 29.23 -8.40 -18.35
CA LEU A 323 30.55 -8.77 -17.82
C LEU A 323 30.61 -8.48 -16.32
N PHE A 324 31.06 -9.46 -15.54
CA PHE A 324 31.17 -9.38 -14.08
C PHE A 324 32.56 -8.89 -13.68
N GLY A 325 32.79 -7.58 -13.77
CA GLY A 325 34.06 -6.96 -13.38
C GLY A 325 35.12 -6.87 -14.47
N SER A 326 36.32 -6.50 -14.04
CA SER A 326 37.52 -6.39 -14.88
C SER A 326 38.04 -7.76 -15.32
N PRO A 327 38.80 -7.84 -16.43
CA PRO A 327 39.33 -9.12 -16.88
C PRO A 327 40.41 -9.60 -15.90
N THR A 328 40.69 -10.91 -15.92
CA THR A 328 41.88 -11.45 -15.25
C THR A 328 43.16 -10.82 -15.82
N SER A 329 44.30 -11.01 -15.14
CA SER A 329 45.61 -10.57 -15.63
C SER A 329 45.91 -11.05 -17.06
N ASP A 330 45.38 -12.22 -17.42
CA ASP A 330 45.56 -12.86 -18.72
C ASP A 330 44.44 -12.50 -19.72
N GLY A 331 43.63 -11.49 -19.42
CA GLY A 331 42.66 -10.92 -20.35
C GLY A 331 41.33 -11.65 -20.46
N TRP A 332 40.94 -12.47 -19.47
CA TRP A 332 39.67 -13.20 -19.50
C TRP A 332 38.58 -12.49 -18.70
N TYR A 333 37.45 -12.21 -19.34
CA TYR A 333 36.26 -11.71 -18.65
C TYR A 333 35.35 -12.86 -18.24
N LEU A 334 34.80 -12.81 -17.03
CA LEU A 334 33.60 -13.57 -16.68
C LEU A 334 32.39 -12.86 -17.29
N VAL A 335 31.67 -13.55 -18.16
CA VAL A 335 30.56 -13.00 -18.93
C VAL A 335 29.31 -13.85 -18.79
N ASN A 336 28.15 -13.23 -18.94
CA ASN A 336 26.89 -13.89 -19.20
C ASN A 336 26.32 -13.42 -20.54
N GLY A 337 25.82 -14.36 -21.34
CA GLY A 337 25.19 -14.07 -22.63
C GLY A 337 24.33 -15.21 -23.13
N ARG A 338 23.56 -14.94 -24.19
CA ARG A 338 22.78 -15.97 -24.87
C ARG A 338 23.67 -16.69 -25.89
N GLY A 339 23.97 -17.95 -25.61
CA GLY A 339 24.80 -18.80 -26.47
C GLY A 339 24.11 -19.18 -27.78
N GLU A 340 24.87 -19.77 -28.71
CA GLU A 340 24.37 -20.22 -30.02
C GLU A 340 23.19 -21.19 -29.93
N ALA A 341 23.17 -22.05 -28.90
CA ALA A 341 22.06 -22.97 -28.63
C ALA A 341 20.79 -22.26 -28.07
N GLY A 342 20.81 -20.93 -27.95
CA GLY A 342 19.72 -20.13 -27.39
C GLY A 342 19.64 -20.14 -25.85
N VAL A 343 20.55 -20.86 -25.19
CA VAL A 343 20.65 -21.01 -23.73
C VAL A 343 21.55 -19.92 -23.14
N TRP A 344 21.22 -19.45 -21.94
CA TRP A 344 22.05 -18.52 -21.19
C TRP A 344 23.27 -19.22 -20.60
N ILE A 345 24.46 -18.66 -20.84
CA ILE A 345 25.73 -19.24 -20.39
C ILE A 345 26.46 -18.18 -19.56
N THR A 346 26.96 -18.59 -18.40
CA THR A 346 27.90 -17.80 -17.59
C THR A 346 29.26 -18.49 -17.60
N GLY A 347 30.30 -17.80 -18.02
CA GLY A 347 31.66 -18.35 -18.12
C GLY A 347 32.66 -17.35 -18.66
N TYR A 348 33.85 -17.82 -19.04
CA TYR A 348 34.97 -16.96 -19.41
C TYR A 348 35.15 -16.83 -20.92
N THR A 349 35.32 -15.59 -21.36
CA THR A 349 35.62 -15.21 -22.76
C THR A 349 36.77 -14.22 -22.78
N HIS A 350 37.72 -14.38 -23.71
CA HIS A 350 38.91 -13.53 -23.80
C HIS A 350 38.58 -12.15 -24.38
N GLN A 351 39.20 -11.10 -23.82
CA GLN A 351 38.95 -9.70 -24.15
C GLN A 351 39.15 -9.34 -25.63
N SER A 352 40.03 -10.04 -26.34
CA SER A 352 40.27 -9.81 -27.78
C SER A 352 39.03 -10.02 -28.65
N TYR A 353 38.01 -10.71 -28.14
CA TYR A 353 36.75 -10.99 -28.83
C TYR A 353 35.58 -10.14 -28.31
N ILE A 354 35.82 -9.20 -27.42
CA ILE A 354 34.76 -8.39 -26.81
C ILE A 354 35.04 -6.91 -27.06
N ASN A 355 34.04 -6.21 -27.58
CA ASN A 355 34.01 -4.76 -27.58
C ASN A 355 33.11 -4.28 -26.44
N LEU A 356 33.67 -3.53 -25.48
CA LEU A 356 32.87 -2.98 -24.38
C LEU A 356 31.96 -1.86 -24.88
N THR A 357 30.72 -1.86 -24.42
CA THR A 357 29.69 -0.89 -24.82
C THR A 357 29.34 0.10 -23.72
N GLY A 358 29.65 -0.20 -22.46
CA GLY A 358 29.45 0.73 -21.35
C GLY A 358 29.32 0.02 -20.01
N ASN A 359 28.91 0.78 -19.00
CA ASN A 359 28.52 0.20 -17.71
C ASN A 359 27.16 -0.48 -17.82
N PHE A 360 26.95 -1.54 -17.05
CA PHE A 360 25.62 -2.10 -16.85
C PHE A 360 24.77 -1.11 -16.06
N VAL A 361 23.54 -0.88 -16.50
CA VAL A 361 22.58 -0.01 -15.83
C VAL A 361 21.52 -0.92 -15.23
N SER A 362 21.52 -1.02 -13.89
CA SER A 362 20.45 -1.68 -13.16
C SER A 362 19.22 -0.79 -13.15
N ASP A 363 18.05 -1.37 -13.35
CA ASP A 363 16.81 -0.65 -13.09
C ASP A 363 16.66 -0.44 -11.57
N THR A 364 15.97 0.63 -11.20
CA THR A 364 15.52 0.84 -9.83
C THR A 364 14.19 0.12 -9.69
N LEU A 365 14.12 -0.85 -8.78
CA LEU A 365 12.82 -1.42 -8.41
C LEU A 365 11.92 -0.31 -7.84
N PRO A 366 10.61 -0.31 -8.13
CA PRO A 366 9.71 0.69 -7.59
C PRO A 366 9.80 0.72 -6.05
N ASP A 367 10.29 1.82 -5.49
CA ASP A 367 10.19 2.09 -4.05
C ASP A 367 8.76 2.54 -3.73
N VAL A 368 8.27 2.32 -2.50
CA VAL A 368 6.93 2.74 -2.05
C VAL A 368 6.94 4.24 -1.72
N THR A 369 7.37 5.05 -2.68
CA THR A 369 6.98 6.44 -2.78
C THR A 369 6.33 6.58 -4.14
N ASP A 370 5.16 7.22 -4.17
CA ASP A 370 4.39 7.47 -5.40
C ASP A 370 5.32 7.72 -6.60
N PRO A 371 5.05 7.12 -7.77
CA PRO A 371 5.86 7.34 -8.96
C PRO A 371 6.02 8.86 -9.18
N PRO A 372 7.22 9.36 -9.54
CA PRO A 372 7.38 10.77 -9.81
C PRO A 372 6.41 11.17 -10.91
N ASP A 373 5.57 12.16 -10.61
CA ASP A 373 4.60 12.70 -11.56
C ASP A 373 5.30 13.04 -12.88
N PRO A 374 4.69 12.73 -14.04
CA PRO A 374 5.21 13.21 -15.32
C PRO A 374 5.39 14.73 -15.23
N ILE A 375 6.50 15.26 -15.75
CA ILE A 375 6.75 16.71 -15.76
C ILE A 375 5.62 17.39 -16.55
N LEU A 376 4.63 17.89 -15.82
CA LEU A 376 3.48 18.61 -16.38
C LEU A 376 3.93 20.03 -16.76
N PRO A 377 3.44 20.59 -17.89
CA PRO A 377 3.72 21.96 -18.28
C PRO A 377 3.31 22.95 -17.18
N SER A 378 4.07 24.04 -17.07
CA SER A 378 4.03 25.00 -15.95
C SER A 378 2.71 25.74 -15.76
N SER A 379 1.82 25.75 -16.76
CA SER A 379 0.51 26.42 -16.69
C SER A 379 -0.48 25.87 -17.72
N TYR A 380 -1.77 25.89 -17.38
CA TYR A 380 -2.87 25.60 -18.30
C TYR A 380 -3.93 26.69 -18.21
N GLN A 381 -4.39 27.19 -19.36
CA GLN A 381 -5.36 28.29 -19.44
C GLN A 381 -6.48 27.99 -20.43
N MET A 382 -7.65 28.58 -20.22
CA MET A 382 -8.74 28.53 -21.18
C MET A 382 -8.67 29.72 -22.13
N GLY A 383 -8.90 29.47 -23.41
CA GLY A 383 -8.97 30.49 -24.46
C GLY A 383 -10.28 30.40 -25.23
N VAL A 384 -10.69 31.53 -25.80
CA VAL A 384 -11.77 31.61 -26.77
C VAL A 384 -11.24 32.28 -28.04
N THR A 385 -11.41 31.63 -29.18
CA THR A 385 -10.96 32.16 -30.47
C THR A 385 -11.78 33.40 -30.86
N THR A 386 -11.11 34.46 -31.33
CA THR A 386 -11.77 35.73 -31.70
C THR A 386 -12.26 35.76 -33.15
N GLY A 387 -11.81 34.80 -33.96
CA GLY A 387 -12.18 34.56 -35.36
C GLY A 387 -11.92 33.11 -35.75
N THR A 388 -12.12 32.75 -37.03
CA THR A 388 -11.64 31.45 -37.54
C THR A 388 -10.12 31.42 -37.44
N LEU A 389 -9.60 30.42 -36.73
CA LEU A 389 -8.21 30.38 -36.31
C LEU A 389 -7.54 29.08 -36.74
N ASN A 390 -6.51 29.20 -37.59
CA ASN A 390 -5.73 28.04 -38.02
C ASN A 390 -4.90 27.49 -36.86
N GLN A 391 -4.86 26.16 -36.80
CA GLN A 391 -3.95 25.39 -35.97
C GLN A 391 -2.82 24.85 -36.85
N ARG A 392 -1.59 24.90 -36.32
CA ARG A 392 -0.37 24.52 -37.04
C ARG A 392 0.45 23.50 -36.28
N LYS A 393 1.32 22.78 -36.99
CA LYS A 393 2.22 21.77 -36.38
C LYS A 393 3.29 22.39 -35.45
N GLY A 394 3.61 23.67 -35.62
CA GLY A 394 4.62 24.39 -34.83
C GLY A 394 4.30 25.89 -34.71
N PRO A 395 5.02 26.61 -33.81
CA PRO A 395 4.78 28.03 -33.55
C PRO A 395 5.33 28.89 -34.70
N GLY A 396 4.44 29.38 -35.56
CA GLY A 396 4.81 30.26 -36.68
C GLY A 396 3.97 30.04 -37.94
N THR A 397 3.89 31.05 -38.81
CA THR A 397 3.11 31.00 -40.05
C THR A 397 3.67 30.04 -41.10
N ASP A 398 4.94 29.71 -41.02
CA ASP A 398 5.64 28.83 -41.97
C ASP A 398 5.39 27.34 -41.69
N ASN A 399 4.82 27.02 -40.53
CA ASN A 399 4.48 25.65 -40.16
C ASN A 399 3.18 25.18 -40.84
N PRO A 400 3.08 23.90 -41.27
CA PRO A 400 1.89 23.37 -41.91
C PRO A 400 0.63 23.53 -41.05
N VAL A 401 -0.49 23.89 -41.68
CA VAL A 401 -1.82 23.92 -41.05
C VAL A 401 -2.30 22.49 -40.85
N THR A 402 -2.71 22.17 -39.62
CA THR A 402 -3.21 20.84 -39.22
C THR A 402 -4.72 20.82 -39.01
N GLY A 403 -5.35 21.99 -38.92
CA GLY A 403 -6.79 22.17 -38.77
C GLY A 403 -7.15 23.63 -38.50
N SER A 404 -8.42 23.89 -38.19
CA SER A 404 -8.92 25.21 -37.81
C SER A 404 -9.99 25.12 -36.73
N PHE A 405 -10.07 26.17 -35.92
CA PHE A 405 -11.15 26.43 -34.98
C PHE A 405 -12.09 27.49 -35.54
N ALA A 406 -13.40 27.33 -35.36
CA ALA A 406 -14.36 28.41 -35.64
C ALA A 406 -14.13 29.60 -34.69
N LYS A 407 -14.73 30.75 -35.03
CA LYS A 407 -14.85 31.87 -34.09
C LYS A 407 -15.67 31.46 -32.87
N GLY A 408 -15.21 31.83 -31.68
CA GLY A 408 -15.90 31.55 -30.41
C GLY A 408 -15.67 30.14 -29.87
N THR A 409 -14.83 29.33 -30.53
CA THR A 409 -14.46 28.01 -30.04
C THR A 409 -13.65 28.13 -28.75
N LYS A 410 -14.08 27.39 -27.72
CA LYS A 410 -13.32 27.22 -26.48
C LYS A 410 -12.16 26.25 -26.73
N ILE A 411 -10.97 26.63 -26.32
CA ILE A 411 -9.74 25.84 -26.48
C ILE A 411 -8.95 25.83 -25.17
N LEU A 412 -8.26 24.73 -24.91
CA LEU A 412 -7.27 24.63 -23.85
C LEU A 412 -5.93 25.14 -24.36
N LEU A 413 -5.27 26.01 -23.61
CA LEU A 413 -3.92 26.52 -23.85
C LEU A 413 -2.95 25.79 -22.90
N ILE A 414 -1.85 25.30 -23.45
CA ILE A 414 -0.84 24.51 -22.75
C ILE A 414 0.44 25.33 -22.67
N GLY A 415 0.77 25.78 -21.46
CA GLY A 415 1.93 26.62 -21.16
C GLY A 415 1.81 28.06 -21.66
N GLU A 416 2.88 28.81 -21.43
CA GLU A 416 3.05 30.18 -21.91
C GLU A 416 3.25 30.23 -23.43
N PRO A 417 2.88 31.33 -24.11
CA PRO A 417 3.01 31.42 -25.55
C PRO A 417 4.48 31.46 -25.96
N VAL A 418 4.84 30.66 -26.96
CA VAL A 418 6.19 30.63 -27.56
C VAL A 418 6.15 31.46 -28.83
N ASN A 419 6.94 32.54 -28.89
CA ASN A 419 7.01 33.45 -30.03
C ASN A 419 5.63 34.00 -30.48
N GLY A 420 4.72 34.24 -29.53
CA GLY A 420 3.37 34.73 -29.82
C GLY A 420 2.40 33.65 -30.31
N TRP A 421 2.70 32.36 -30.11
CA TRP A 421 1.82 31.24 -30.43
C TRP A 421 1.58 30.38 -29.19
N TYR A 422 0.32 30.08 -28.91
CA TYR A 422 -0.02 29.09 -27.89
C TYR A 422 -0.05 27.70 -28.48
N LYS A 423 0.45 26.72 -27.73
CA LYS A 423 0.04 25.33 -27.95
C LYS A 423 -1.37 25.16 -27.41
N CYS A 424 -2.29 24.63 -28.21
CA CYS A 424 -3.69 24.55 -27.85
C CYS A 424 -4.40 23.29 -28.36
N VAL A 425 -5.44 22.90 -27.63
CA VAL A 425 -6.29 21.73 -27.90
C VAL A 425 -7.76 22.14 -27.91
N GLY A 426 -8.51 21.68 -28.90
CA GLY A 426 -9.95 21.90 -28.96
C GLY A 426 -10.62 21.11 -30.06
N VAL A 427 -11.91 21.36 -30.24
CA VAL A 427 -12.73 20.73 -31.29
C VAL A 427 -12.73 21.63 -32.53
N SER A 428 -12.33 21.07 -33.68
CA SER A 428 -12.31 21.75 -34.98
C SER A 428 -13.72 22.03 -35.50
N GLU A 429 -13.82 22.83 -36.56
CA GLU A 429 -15.09 23.07 -37.28
C GLU A 429 -15.76 21.78 -37.78
N THR A 430 -14.97 20.75 -38.06
CA THR A 430 -15.42 19.42 -38.50
C THR A 430 -15.74 18.46 -37.36
N GLY A 431 -15.69 18.91 -36.10
CA GLY A 431 -15.99 18.10 -34.93
C GLY A 431 -14.83 17.21 -34.45
N LYS A 432 -13.63 17.34 -35.03
CA LYS A 432 -12.45 16.54 -34.66
C LYS A 432 -11.66 17.22 -33.55
N ILE A 433 -11.18 16.46 -32.57
CA ILE A 433 -10.22 16.97 -31.58
C ILE A 433 -8.87 17.18 -32.27
N ILE A 434 -8.35 18.40 -32.19
CA ILE A 434 -7.09 18.79 -32.83
C ILE A 434 -6.16 19.45 -31.80
N GLU A 435 -4.87 19.11 -31.84
CA GLU A 435 -3.80 19.65 -30.98
C GLU A 435 -2.67 20.23 -31.83
N GLY A 436 -2.20 21.44 -31.50
CA GLY A 436 -1.18 22.14 -32.28
C GLY A 436 -1.00 23.58 -31.80
N TYR A 437 -0.51 24.46 -32.66
CA TYR A 437 -0.19 25.85 -32.33
C TYR A 437 -1.10 26.85 -33.04
N SER A 438 -1.57 27.87 -32.31
CA SER A 438 -2.38 28.97 -32.85
C SER A 438 -1.88 30.33 -32.34
N GLY A 439 -2.03 31.37 -33.17
CA GLY A 439 -1.51 32.70 -32.87
C GLY A 439 -2.23 33.35 -31.68
N ALA A 440 -1.47 33.84 -30.71
CA ALA A 440 -1.97 34.38 -29.45
C ALA A 440 -2.88 35.61 -29.63
N SER A 441 -2.60 36.46 -30.62
CA SER A 441 -3.40 37.67 -30.91
C SER A 441 -4.86 37.38 -31.29
N TYR A 442 -5.19 36.13 -31.61
CA TYR A 442 -6.53 35.69 -31.99
C TYR A 442 -7.24 34.87 -30.90
N ILE A 443 -6.72 34.90 -29.68
CA ILE A 443 -7.24 34.14 -28.55
C ILE A 443 -7.49 35.09 -27.37
N ASN A 444 -8.75 35.18 -26.94
CA ASN A 444 -9.10 35.82 -25.67
C ASN A 444 -8.87 34.81 -24.54
N VAL A 445 -7.89 35.06 -23.69
CA VAL A 445 -7.60 34.21 -22.52
C VAL A 445 -8.67 34.45 -21.45
N ALA A 446 -9.33 33.38 -21.01
CA ALA A 446 -10.47 33.37 -20.09
C ALA A 446 -10.11 32.91 -18.65
N GLY A 447 -8.82 32.77 -18.34
CA GLY A 447 -8.31 32.37 -17.02
C GLY A 447 -7.92 30.89 -16.92
N GLY A 448 -7.44 30.46 -15.75
CA GLY A 448 -7.00 29.09 -15.48
C GLY A 448 -8.14 28.12 -15.10
N PHE A 449 -7.83 26.83 -14.97
CA PHE A 449 -8.80 25.78 -14.60
C PHE A 449 -9.51 26.00 -13.25
N LEU A 450 -8.91 26.75 -12.34
CA LEU A 450 -9.43 27.02 -10.99
C LEU A 450 -10.33 28.27 -10.92
N ALA A 451 -10.65 28.90 -12.05
CA ALA A 451 -11.54 30.04 -12.08
C ALA A 451 -12.96 29.65 -11.62
N THR A 452 -13.39 30.19 -10.48
CA THR A 452 -14.61 29.79 -9.79
C THR A 452 -15.62 30.93 -9.61
N THR A 453 -16.88 30.58 -9.32
CA THR A 453 -17.93 31.49 -8.81
C THR A 453 -18.39 31.01 -7.44
N GLY A 454 -18.39 31.88 -6.42
CA GLY A 454 -18.98 31.55 -5.11
C GLY A 454 -18.20 30.56 -4.23
N LEU A 455 -17.05 30.07 -4.70
CA LEU A 455 -16.08 29.28 -3.94
C LEU A 455 -14.69 29.86 -4.21
N THR A 456 -13.83 30.05 -3.21
CA THR A 456 -12.44 30.46 -3.43
C THR A 456 -11.57 29.21 -3.45
N LEU A 457 -10.95 28.91 -4.60
CA LEU A 457 -9.95 27.87 -4.72
C LEU A 457 -8.58 28.53 -4.84
N THR A 458 -7.60 28.01 -4.10
CA THR A 458 -6.22 28.50 -4.17
C THR A 458 -5.30 27.31 -4.37
N GLU A 459 -4.25 27.47 -5.18
CA GLU A 459 -3.21 26.46 -5.31
C GLU A 459 -2.04 26.82 -4.40
N THR A 460 -1.63 25.89 -3.54
CA THR A 460 -0.48 26.07 -2.63
C THR A 460 0.23 24.73 -2.48
N ASP A 461 1.54 24.71 -2.74
CA ASP A 461 2.40 23.52 -2.67
C ASP A 461 1.86 22.28 -3.42
N GLY A 462 1.19 22.49 -4.56
CA GLY A 462 0.61 21.44 -5.40
C GLY A 462 -0.82 21.00 -5.00
N TYR A 463 -1.40 21.58 -3.95
CA TYR A 463 -2.75 21.27 -3.46
C TYR A 463 -3.74 22.36 -3.81
N ILE A 464 -4.99 21.97 -4.04
CA ILE A 464 -6.12 22.90 -4.03
C ILE A 464 -6.60 23.07 -2.59
N THR A 465 -6.43 24.28 -2.07
CA THR A 465 -6.78 24.68 -0.71
C THR A 465 -8.02 25.58 -0.70
N SER A 466 -8.40 26.06 0.48
CA SER A 466 -9.52 26.99 0.70
C SER A 466 -10.92 26.45 0.42
N ILE A 467 -11.05 25.13 0.22
CA ILE A 467 -12.35 24.44 0.19
C ILE A 467 -12.85 24.26 1.63
N PRO A 468 -14.02 24.81 2.00
CA PRO A 468 -14.60 24.56 3.31
C PRO A 468 -14.98 23.09 3.49
N ALA A 469 -14.79 22.56 4.70
CA ALA A 469 -15.25 21.21 5.06
C ALA A 469 -16.77 21.06 4.84
N GLY A 470 -17.21 19.85 4.51
CA GLY A 470 -18.61 19.51 4.26
C GLY A 470 -19.14 19.89 2.87
N LYS A 471 -18.32 20.48 1.99
CA LYS A 471 -18.69 20.71 0.58
C LYS A 471 -18.70 19.40 -0.20
N THR A 472 -19.61 19.29 -1.16
CA THR A 472 -19.71 18.11 -2.03
C THR A 472 -19.05 18.32 -3.39
N VAL A 473 -18.85 17.21 -4.12
CA VAL A 473 -18.43 17.22 -5.53
C VAL A 473 -19.32 18.14 -6.36
N LYS A 474 -20.64 18.13 -6.14
CA LYS A 474 -21.56 19.04 -6.81
C LYS A 474 -21.22 20.51 -6.53
N ASN A 475 -20.94 20.86 -5.27
CA ASN A 475 -20.61 22.25 -4.93
C ASN A 475 -19.34 22.73 -5.65
N LEU A 476 -18.35 21.86 -5.81
CA LEU A 476 -17.12 22.16 -6.55
C LEU A 476 -17.39 22.29 -8.05
N LYS A 477 -18.11 21.34 -8.66
CA LYS A 477 -18.47 21.39 -10.08
C LYS A 477 -19.30 22.61 -10.43
N ASP A 478 -20.29 22.96 -9.60
CA ASP A 478 -21.12 24.16 -9.77
C ASP A 478 -20.28 25.44 -9.68
N ALA A 479 -19.24 25.45 -8.83
CA ALA A 479 -18.37 26.61 -8.67
C ALA A 479 -17.40 26.79 -9.84
N LEU A 480 -16.93 25.70 -10.46
CA LEU A 480 -15.98 25.73 -11.57
C LEU A 480 -16.67 26.20 -12.86
N LYS A 481 -16.25 27.36 -13.39
CA LYS A 481 -16.96 28.00 -14.51
C LYS A 481 -16.77 27.29 -15.86
N HIS A 482 -15.65 26.60 -16.04
CA HIS A 482 -15.13 26.30 -17.39
C HIS A 482 -14.49 24.91 -17.54
N ALA A 483 -14.58 24.03 -16.53
CA ALA A 483 -13.83 22.77 -16.50
C ALA A 483 -14.76 21.55 -16.39
N ASP A 484 -14.50 20.54 -17.21
CA ASP A 484 -15.03 19.19 -16.99
C ASP A 484 -14.13 18.50 -15.97
N VAL A 485 -14.62 18.38 -14.74
CA VAL A 485 -13.84 17.88 -13.61
C VAL A 485 -14.47 16.63 -13.06
N GLU A 486 -13.66 15.58 -13.04
CA GLU A 486 -13.94 14.37 -12.29
C GLU A 486 -13.20 14.45 -10.95
N VAL A 487 -13.88 14.05 -9.89
CA VAL A 487 -13.31 14.00 -8.55
C VAL A 487 -13.18 12.55 -8.15
N TYR A 488 -11.99 12.15 -7.75
CA TYR A 488 -11.68 10.82 -7.29
C TYR A 488 -11.38 10.84 -5.80
N SER A 489 -11.72 9.77 -5.08
CA SER A 489 -11.29 9.59 -3.70
C SER A 489 -9.77 9.43 -3.60
N LYS A 490 -9.23 9.42 -2.38
CA LYS A 490 -7.82 9.07 -2.10
C LYS A 490 -7.44 7.69 -2.65
N GLN A 491 -8.40 6.78 -2.78
CA GLN A 491 -8.24 5.44 -3.35
C GLN A 491 -8.49 5.41 -4.87
N ASN A 492 -8.51 6.58 -5.52
CA ASN A 492 -8.72 6.75 -6.96
C ASN A 492 -10.07 6.19 -7.46
N ILE A 493 -11.12 6.27 -6.64
CA ILE A 493 -12.50 5.90 -7.01
C ILE A 493 -13.26 7.14 -7.44
N LEU A 494 -13.90 7.12 -8.61
CA LEU A 494 -14.72 8.24 -9.08
C LEU A 494 -15.88 8.53 -8.11
N LEU A 495 -15.94 9.76 -7.60
CA LEU A 495 -16.93 10.20 -6.64
C LEU A 495 -18.18 10.73 -7.34
N SER A 496 -19.34 10.42 -6.74
CA SER A 496 -20.63 10.97 -7.17
C SER A 496 -20.79 12.42 -6.74
N ASP A 497 -21.73 13.15 -7.37
CA ASP A 497 -22.01 14.56 -7.05
C ASP A 497 -22.42 14.81 -5.59
N SER A 498 -23.02 13.82 -4.93
CA SER A 498 -23.39 13.88 -3.51
C SER A 498 -22.23 13.60 -2.54
N SER A 499 -21.12 13.06 -3.03
CA SER A 499 -19.96 12.71 -2.22
C SER A 499 -19.30 13.98 -1.65
N LYS A 500 -18.85 13.91 -0.41
CA LYS A 500 -18.10 15.01 0.24
C LYS A 500 -16.69 15.10 -0.35
N LEU A 501 -16.19 16.33 -0.39
CA LEU A 501 -14.79 16.60 -0.70
C LEU A 501 -13.99 16.42 0.58
N ALA A 502 -13.01 15.53 0.52
CA ALA A 502 -12.16 15.19 1.64
C ALA A 502 -10.68 15.31 1.30
N ASN A 503 -9.84 15.35 2.31
CA ASN A 503 -8.39 15.33 2.12
C ASN A 503 -7.92 14.10 1.32
N GLY A 504 -7.04 14.34 0.35
CA GLY A 504 -6.55 13.30 -0.55
C GLY A 504 -7.47 12.99 -1.73
N CYS A 505 -8.66 13.60 -1.83
CA CYS A 505 -9.42 13.56 -3.07
C CYS A 505 -8.62 14.20 -4.21
N THR A 506 -8.74 13.66 -5.41
CA THR A 506 -7.99 14.08 -6.59
C THR A 506 -8.94 14.63 -7.66
N LEU A 507 -8.69 15.85 -8.11
CA LEU A 507 -9.40 16.49 -9.20
C LEU A 507 -8.66 16.20 -10.49
N LYS A 508 -9.34 15.54 -11.43
CA LYS A 508 -8.87 15.35 -12.79
C LYS A 508 -9.62 16.30 -13.70
N PHE A 509 -8.89 17.30 -14.20
CA PHE A 509 -9.40 18.25 -15.17
C PHE A 509 -9.26 17.62 -16.56
N ASN A 510 -10.41 17.26 -17.10
CA ASN A 510 -10.53 16.62 -18.39
C ASN A 510 -10.84 17.68 -19.45
N TRP A 511 -10.25 17.52 -20.63
CA TRP A 511 -10.55 18.33 -21.79
C TRP A 511 -10.54 17.46 -23.03
N CYS A 512 -11.61 17.47 -23.81
CA CYS A 512 -11.73 16.65 -25.03
C CYS A 512 -11.39 15.16 -24.81
N GLY A 513 -11.84 14.58 -23.69
CA GLY A 513 -11.64 13.15 -23.37
C GLY A 513 -10.23 12.77 -22.89
N LYS A 514 -9.35 13.74 -22.59
CA LYS A 514 -8.03 13.52 -21.99
C LYS A 514 -7.87 14.31 -20.70
N THR A 515 -7.27 13.69 -19.68
CA THR A 515 -6.87 14.38 -18.45
C THR A 515 -5.61 15.19 -18.67
N TYR A 516 -5.64 16.47 -18.30
CA TYR A 516 -4.49 17.39 -18.44
C TYR A 516 -3.92 17.83 -17.10
N VAL A 517 -4.76 17.97 -16.09
CA VAL A 517 -4.33 18.40 -14.76
C VAL A 517 -4.91 17.46 -13.73
N THR A 518 -4.04 16.98 -12.84
CA THR A 518 -4.40 16.20 -11.66
C THR A 518 -3.96 17.01 -10.45
N LYS A 519 -4.88 17.34 -9.54
CA LYS A 519 -4.55 18.07 -8.30
C LYS A 519 -5.21 17.43 -7.11
N THR A 520 -4.50 17.38 -5.98
CA THR A 520 -5.03 16.85 -4.73
C THR A 520 -5.69 17.95 -3.92
N LEU A 521 -6.81 17.64 -3.29
CA LEU A 521 -7.49 18.54 -2.37
C LEU A 521 -6.81 18.56 -1.00
N LEU A 522 -6.77 19.76 -0.44
CA LEU A 522 -6.48 20.02 0.96
C LEU A 522 -7.67 20.75 1.62
N VAL A 523 -8.45 20.01 2.40
CA VAL A 523 -9.53 20.51 3.24
C VAL A 523 -8.95 20.84 4.63
N SER A 524 -8.94 22.12 5.00
CA SER A 524 -8.30 22.57 6.24
C SER A 524 -8.99 21.98 7.47
N GLY A 525 -8.23 21.27 8.30
CA GLY A 525 -8.67 20.67 9.56
C GLY A 525 -9.26 19.26 9.46
N ASP A 526 -9.55 18.74 8.26
CA ASP A 526 -10.08 17.37 8.00
C ASP A 526 -8.94 16.33 8.02
N VAL A 527 -8.27 16.15 9.16
CA VAL A 527 -7.08 15.30 9.25
C VAL A 527 -7.39 13.81 9.13
N ASP A 528 -8.62 13.38 9.43
CA ASP A 528 -9.05 11.98 9.24
C ASP A 528 -9.51 11.67 7.80
N CYS A 529 -9.59 12.70 6.94
CA CYS A 529 -9.92 12.59 5.51
C CYS A 529 -11.35 12.08 5.25
N ASP A 530 -12.30 12.37 6.16
CA ASP A 530 -13.73 12.06 5.98
C ASP A 530 -14.53 13.20 5.32
N GLY A 531 -13.88 14.34 5.08
CA GLY A 531 -14.44 15.53 4.44
C GLY A 531 -15.28 16.40 5.37
N ASN A 532 -15.27 16.12 6.67
CA ASN A 532 -15.88 16.89 7.73
C ASN A 532 -14.82 17.53 8.61
N LEU A 533 -15.27 18.46 9.45
CA LEU A 533 -14.49 18.88 10.59
C LEU A 533 -15.22 18.34 11.81
N SER A 534 -14.60 17.38 12.50
CA SER A 534 -15.21 16.61 13.58
C SER A 534 -14.33 16.57 14.83
N ALA A 535 -14.85 15.97 15.91
CA ALA A 535 -14.06 15.74 17.11
C ALA A 535 -12.89 14.77 16.88
N LEU A 536 -12.98 13.88 15.88
CA LEU A 536 -11.91 12.95 15.52
C LEU A 536 -10.72 13.68 14.94
N ASP A 537 -10.95 14.73 14.16
CA ASP A 537 -9.88 15.59 13.65
C ASP A 537 -9.10 16.28 14.77
N TYR A 538 -9.86 16.86 15.70
CA TYR A 538 -9.32 17.51 16.89
C TYR A 538 -8.49 16.56 17.76
N ILE A 539 -8.96 15.31 17.93
CA ILE A 539 -8.25 14.28 18.68
C ILE A 539 -6.97 13.87 17.93
N SER A 540 -7.04 13.68 16.61
CA SER A 540 -5.90 13.25 15.80
C SER A 540 -4.76 14.28 15.80
N VAL A 541 -5.08 15.58 15.76
CA VAL A 541 -4.08 16.65 15.93
C VAL A 541 -3.49 16.64 17.34
N ARG A 542 -4.29 16.40 18.37
CA ARG A 542 -3.79 16.28 19.76
C ARG A 542 -2.81 15.12 19.90
N LEU A 543 -3.13 13.96 19.34
CA LEU A 543 -2.30 12.76 19.43
C LEU A 543 -0.95 12.96 18.71
N HIS A 544 -0.94 13.68 17.59
CA HIS A 544 0.30 14.07 16.92
C HIS A 544 1.15 15.02 17.76
N ILE A 545 0.56 16.06 18.34
CA ILE A 545 1.29 17.02 19.20
C ILE A 545 1.90 16.32 20.41
N LEU A 546 1.23 15.30 20.94
CA LEU A 546 1.72 14.50 22.07
C LEU A 546 2.77 13.45 21.66
N GLY A 547 3.09 13.33 20.37
CA GLY A 547 4.05 12.34 19.86
C GLY A 547 3.53 10.89 19.93
N ILE A 548 2.21 10.71 20.08
CA ILE A 548 1.57 9.39 20.21
C ILE A 548 1.30 8.82 18.82
N THR A 549 0.60 9.57 17.97
CA THR A 549 0.24 9.14 16.61
C THR A 549 0.66 10.22 15.60
N PRO A 550 1.78 10.03 14.88
CA PRO A 550 2.25 11.05 13.96
C PRO A 550 1.34 11.12 12.72
N LEU A 551 0.64 12.24 12.55
CA LEU A 551 0.10 12.64 11.25
C LEU A 551 1.22 12.75 10.20
N THR A 552 0.94 12.28 8.98
CA THR A 552 1.84 12.34 7.83
C THR A 552 1.11 12.83 6.58
N GLY A 553 1.86 13.21 5.55
CA GLY A 553 1.32 13.57 4.23
C GLY A 553 0.25 14.67 4.26
N VAL A 554 -0.86 14.45 3.56
CA VAL A 554 -1.97 15.42 3.46
C VAL A 554 -2.64 15.70 4.80
N ALA A 555 -2.71 14.72 5.70
CA ALA A 555 -3.29 14.87 7.03
C ALA A 555 -2.44 15.79 7.92
N LEU A 556 -1.11 15.67 7.83
CA LEU A 556 -0.18 16.58 8.51
C LEU A 556 -0.36 18.02 8.01
N LYS A 557 -0.48 18.22 6.69
CA LYS A 557 -0.73 19.54 6.11
C LYS A 557 -2.11 20.11 6.49
N ALA A 558 -3.13 19.25 6.53
CA ALA A 558 -4.48 19.65 6.91
C ALA A 558 -4.56 20.11 8.37
N ALA A 559 -3.69 19.57 9.23
CA ALA A 559 -3.58 19.96 10.62
C ALA A 559 -3.00 21.37 10.82
N CYS A 560 -2.19 21.90 9.89
CA CYS A 560 -1.57 23.23 9.98
C CYS A 560 -2.54 24.37 9.63
N VAL A 561 -3.67 24.46 10.32
CA VAL A 561 -4.76 25.41 10.00
C VAL A 561 -4.41 26.88 10.23
N THR A 562 -3.32 27.18 10.95
CA THR A 562 -2.81 28.53 11.22
C THR A 562 -1.70 28.96 10.26
N GLY A 563 -1.30 28.11 9.31
CA GLY A 563 -0.22 28.38 8.36
C GLY A 563 1.19 28.09 8.90
N SER A 564 1.28 27.34 10.00
CA SER A 564 2.52 26.82 10.57
C SER A 564 3.14 25.73 9.66
N SER A 565 4.46 25.54 9.74
CA SER A 565 5.16 24.45 9.02
C SER A 565 4.95 23.07 9.66
N ALA A 566 4.47 23.03 10.90
CA ALA A 566 4.10 21.82 11.63
C ALA A 566 2.95 22.13 12.60
N PRO A 567 2.00 21.21 12.80
CA PRO A 567 0.83 21.47 13.62
C PRO A 567 1.20 21.58 15.10
N GLY A 568 0.79 22.68 15.71
CA GLY A 568 1.07 22.99 17.11
C GLY A 568 -0.19 23.25 17.93
N VAL A 569 0.00 23.71 19.17
CA VAL A 569 -1.10 23.99 20.11
C VAL A 569 -2.08 25.03 19.55
N MET A 570 -1.61 25.99 18.76
CA MET A 570 -2.46 26.99 18.12
C MET A 570 -3.38 26.37 17.06
N ASP A 571 -2.87 25.43 16.26
CA ASP A 571 -3.67 24.71 15.27
C ASP A 571 -4.77 23.86 15.92
N TYR A 572 -4.42 23.17 17.00
CA TYR A 572 -5.35 22.43 17.84
C TYR A 572 -6.47 23.32 18.40
N ILE A 573 -6.13 24.50 18.92
CA ILE A 573 -7.10 25.48 19.42
C ILE A 573 -7.98 25.99 18.27
N SER A 574 -7.41 26.31 17.12
CA SER A 574 -8.16 26.80 15.95
C SER A 574 -9.15 25.78 15.41
N ILE A 575 -8.79 24.48 15.36
CA ILE A 575 -9.72 23.41 15.00
C ILE A 575 -10.87 23.32 16.02
N ARG A 576 -10.55 23.40 17.32
CA ARG A 576 -11.56 23.42 18.39
C ARG A 576 -12.54 24.59 18.28
N LEU A 577 -12.03 25.79 18.01
CA LEU A 577 -12.87 26.99 17.88
C LEU A 577 -13.82 26.85 16.68
N LYS A 578 -13.31 26.36 15.54
CA LYS A 578 -14.14 26.06 14.35
C LYS A 578 -15.23 25.03 14.67
N LEU A 579 -14.92 23.96 15.38
CA LEU A 579 -15.90 22.96 15.82
C LEU A 579 -17.01 23.55 16.70
N LEU A 580 -16.66 24.52 17.54
CA LEU A 580 -17.61 25.21 18.43
C LEU A 580 -18.36 26.37 17.74
N GLY A 581 -18.11 26.63 16.45
CA GLY A 581 -18.69 27.75 15.72
C GLY A 581 -18.20 29.13 16.21
N LEU A 582 -17.06 29.16 16.90
CA LEU A 582 -16.45 30.38 17.44
C LEU A 582 -15.38 30.90 16.46
N LYS A 583 -15.34 32.21 16.25
CA LYS A 583 -14.37 32.87 15.38
C LYS A 583 -13.07 33.16 16.11
#